data_AF-A0A1F6LRV6-F1
#
_entry.id   AF-A0A1F6LRV6-F1
#
_cell.length_a   1.000
_cell.length_b   1.000
_cell.length_c   1.000
_cell.angle_alpha   90.00
_cell.angle_beta   90.00
_cell.angle_gamma   90.00
#
_symmetry.space_group_name_H-M   'P 1'
#
loop_
_entity.id
_entity.type
_entity.pdbx_description
1 polymer ?
#
loop_
_entity_poly.entity_id
_entity_poly.type
_entity_poly.pdbx_seq_one_letter_code
_entity_poly.pdbx_strand_id
1 'polypeptide(L)'
;MSRKSDTPEIPVQIHYTAQRVGVFIDVQNMYYSAKNLFGAKVNFINVVKGAIRDRELVRAIAYVVETPQQHEVRFLDALRLQGIELKERDLQVFSSGVKKADWDVGITVDAIRMSDKLDVVVLVSGDGDYIPLVEYLQGKGCKVEVMAFRNTSSSRLVECVDQFIDLADDSASYLIKNGGTGSAGGGHSHAQHAPASDDVIALEPENDAAVAYIEPRESGRNVQQKKTMNGNGGGGGQRRMKRTIM
;
A
#
# COMPACT_ATOMS: atom_id res chain seq x y z
N MET A 1 1.18 -30.64 45.25
CA MET A 1 1.61 -29.31 44.76
C MET A 1 1.58 -29.35 43.24
N SER A 2 0.51 -28.82 42.64
CA SER A 2 0.34 -28.80 41.18
C SER A 2 1.14 -27.63 40.62
N ARG A 3 2.11 -27.90 39.72
CA ARG A 3 2.82 -26.86 39.00
C ARG A 3 1.85 -26.27 37.98
N LYS A 4 1.48 -25.00 38.15
CA LYS A 4 0.85 -24.25 37.07
C LYS A 4 1.85 -24.19 35.92
N SER A 5 1.42 -24.65 34.75
CA SER A 5 2.15 -24.51 33.50
C SER A 5 2.18 -23.03 33.14
N ASP A 6 3.35 -22.41 33.25
CA ASP A 6 3.60 -21.07 32.71
C ASP A 6 3.67 -21.20 31.18
N THR A 7 2.52 -21.10 30.52
CA THR A 7 2.48 -20.83 29.09
C THR A 7 2.96 -19.38 28.91
N PRO A 8 4.06 -19.12 28.18
CA PRO A 8 4.50 -17.75 27.95
C PRO A 8 3.39 -17.01 27.19
N GLU A 9 2.89 -15.91 27.78
CA GLU A 9 1.98 -15.00 27.10
C GLU A 9 2.66 -14.50 25.82
N ILE A 10 2.01 -14.71 24.67
CA ILE A 10 2.47 -14.16 23.40
C ILE A 10 2.50 -12.63 23.58
N PRO A 11 3.64 -11.95 23.35
CA PRO A 11 3.70 -10.51 23.51
C PRO A 11 2.64 -9.88 22.61
N VAL A 12 1.74 -9.11 23.22
CA VAL A 12 0.75 -8.29 22.51
C VAL A 12 1.52 -7.46 21.49
N GLN A 13 1.20 -7.57 20.20
CA GLN A 13 1.81 -6.74 19.17
C GLN A 13 1.40 -5.28 19.42
N ILE A 14 2.31 -4.52 20.02
CA ILE A 14 2.09 -3.11 20.33
C ILE A 14 2.35 -2.30 19.06
N HIS A 15 1.30 -1.72 18.50
CA HIS A 15 1.39 -0.65 17.51
C HIS A 15 1.27 0.68 18.24
N TYR A 16 2.24 1.57 18.00
CA TYR A 16 2.16 2.93 18.53
C TYR A 16 1.60 3.83 17.43
N THR A 17 0.55 4.58 17.72
CA THR A 17 -0.12 5.48 16.77
C THR A 17 0.82 6.50 16.13
N ALA A 18 1.91 6.88 16.82
CA ALA A 18 2.92 7.81 16.31
C ALA A 18 3.94 7.17 15.35
N GLN A 19 3.85 5.87 15.06
CA GLN A 19 4.76 5.23 14.12
C GLN A 19 4.56 5.77 12.71
N ARG A 20 5.67 6.11 12.05
CA ARG A 20 5.70 6.54 10.66
C ARG A 20 5.80 5.32 9.74
N VAL A 21 4.81 5.15 8.88
CA VAL A 21 4.65 3.98 8.01
C VAL A 21 4.95 4.34 6.57
N GLY A 22 5.78 3.53 5.92
CA GLY A 22 5.95 3.52 4.47
C GLY A 22 5.37 2.24 3.89
N VAL A 23 4.52 2.34 2.86
CA VAL A 23 3.88 1.19 2.20
C VAL A 23 4.42 1.07 0.77
N PHE A 24 4.96 -0.11 0.43
CA PHE A 24 5.55 -0.38 -0.89
C PHE A 24 4.85 -1.58 -1.51
N ILE A 25 4.17 -1.35 -2.62
CA ILE A 25 3.21 -2.31 -3.19
C ILE A 25 3.72 -2.85 -4.52
N ASP A 26 4.02 -4.14 -4.54
CA ASP A 26 4.27 -4.86 -5.78
C ASP A 26 2.92 -5.28 -6.38
N VAL A 27 2.43 -4.46 -7.33
CA VAL A 27 1.10 -4.66 -7.90
C VAL A 27 1.03 -5.95 -8.72
N GLN A 28 2.12 -6.32 -9.40
CA GLN A 28 2.13 -7.53 -10.21
C GLN A 28 2.10 -8.79 -9.35
N ASN A 29 2.96 -8.88 -8.32
CA ASN A 29 2.97 -10.02 -7.40
C ASN A 29 1.57 -10.25 -6.80
N MET A 30 0.95 -9.18 -6.30
CA MET A 30 -0.40 -9.24 -5.73
C MET A 30 -1.49 -9.58 -6.74
N TYR A 31 -1.41 -9.03 -7.97
CA TYR A 31 -2.36 -9.34 -9.03
C TYR A 31 -2.36 -10.83 -9.38
N TYR A 32 -1.18 -11.41 -9.63
CA TYR A 32 -1.07 -12.81 -10.00
C TYR A 32 -1.48 -13.73 -8.85
N SER A 33 -1.11 -13.41 -7.61
CA SER A 33 -1.54 -14.17 -6.43
C SER A 33 -3.06 -14.19 -6.28
N ALA A 34 -3.73 -13.03 -6.33
CA ALA A 34 -5.18 -12.95 -6.17
C ALA A 34 -5.94 -13.63 -7.31
N LYS A 35 -5.45 -13.49 -8.55
CA LYS A 35 -6.02 -14.15 -9.72
C LYS A 35 -5.92 -15.67 -9.61
N ASN A 36 -4.75 -16.18 -9.24
CA ASN A 36 -4.51 -17.63 -9.19
C ASN A 36 -5.23 -18.31 -8.02
N LEU A 37 -5.28 -17.67 -6.86
CA LEU A 37 -5.88 -18.26 -5.66
C LEU A 37 -7.40 -18.07 -5.58
N PHE A 38 -7.92 -16.94 -6.05
CA PHE A 38 -9.30 -16.53 -5.80
C PHE A 38 -10.07 -16.13 -7.06
N GLY A 39 -9.42 -16.03 -8.22
CA GLY A 39 -10.05 -15.50 -9.44
C GLY A 39 -10.54 -14.05 -9.27
N ALA A 40 -9.92 -13.29 -8.37
CA ALA A 40 -10.37 -11.96 -7.94
C ALA A 40 -9.26 -10.91 -8.11
N LYS A 41 -9.64 -9.62 -8.00
CA LYS A 41 -8.70 -8.50 -7.97
C LYS A 41 -8.42 -8.08 -6.53
N VAL A 42 -7.25 -7.51 -6.26
CA VAL A 42 -6.91 -6.96 -4.94
C VAL A 42 -7.50 -5.56 -4.77
N ASN A 43 -8.10 -5.30 -3.61
CA ASN A 43 -8.53 -3.97 -3.18
C ASN A 43 -7.35 -3.23 -2.52
N PHE A 44 -6.47 -2.65 -3.34
CA PHE A 44 -5.26 -1.98 -2.85
C PHE A 44 -5.55 -0.77 -1.93
N ILE A 45 -6.71 -0.12 -2.08
CA ILE A 45 -7.13 0.96 -1.18
C ILE A 45 -7.31 0.42 0.23
N ASN A 46 -8.01 -0.71 0.38
CA ASN A 46 -8.20 -1.34 1.67
C ASN A 46 -6.91 -1.97 2.20
N VAL A 47 -6.05 -2.52 1.33
CA VAL A 47 -4.72 -2.99 1.74
C VAL A 47 -3.90 -1.85 2.34
N VAL A 48 -3.86 -0.67 1.71
CA VAL A 48 -3.15 0.50 2.26
C VAL A 48 -3.77 0.96 3.58
N LYS A 49 -5.11 0.99 3.69
CA LYS A 49 -5.77 1.29 4.98
C LYS A 49 -5.41 0.29 6.08
N GLY A 50 -5.39 -1.01 5.76
CA GLY A 50 -4.99 -2.07 6.68
C GLY A 50 -3.50 -2.06 7.03
N ALA A 51 -2.66 -1.60 6.11
CA ALA A 51 -1.23 -1.36 6.32
C ALA A 51 -0.98 -0.18 7.25
N ILE A 52 -1.75 0.91 7.12
CA ILE A 52 -1.59 2.10 7.96
C ILE A 52 -2.17 1.86 9.36
N ARG A 53 -3.38 1.32 9.44
CA ARG A 53 -4.19 1.22 10.66
C ARG A 53 -4.39 2.61 11.28
N ASP A 54 -3.96 2.80 12.52
CA ASP A 54 -4.04 4.03 13.30
C ASP A 54 -2.69 4.79 13.38
N ARG A 55 -1.78 4.50 12.44
CA ARG A 55 -0.42 5.05 12.38
C ARG A 55 -0.29 6.22 11.39
N GLU A 56 0.84 6.94 11.43
CA GLU A 56 1.12 8.06 10.53
C GLU A 56 1.67 7.56 9.19
N LEU A 57 0.91 7.71 8.10
CA LEU A 57 1.42 7.42 6.76
C LEU A 57 2.44 8.48 6.33
N VAL A 58 3.67 8.06 6.00
CA VAL A 58 4.66 8.93 5.36
C VAL A 58 4.54 8.86 3.84
N ARG A 59 4.39 7.65 3.30
CA ARG A 59 4.24 7.44 1.86
C ARG A 59 3.67 6.07 1.55
N ALA A 60 2.79 5.98 0.55
CA ALA A 60 2.39 4.73 -0.08
C ALA A 60 2.79 4.81 -1.56
N ILE A 61 3.52 3.81 -2.06
CA ILE A 61 3.95 3.72 -3.46
C ILE A 61 3.50 2.39 -4.04
N ALA A 62 2.75 2.44 -5.13
CA ALA A 62 2.41 1.28 -5.93
C ALA A 62 3.26 1.23 -7.20
N TYR A 63 3.89 0.07 -7.38
CA TYR A 63 4.82 -0.20 -8.47
C TYR A 63 4.10 -1.02 -9.52
N VAL A 64 3.85 -0.39 -10.66
CA VAL A 64 3.00 -0.90 -11.72
C VAL A 64 3.87 -1.13 -12.95
N VAL A 65 3.71 -2.28 -13.58
CA VAL A 65 4.29 -2.53 -14.90
C VAL A 65 3.22 -2.28 -15.93
N GLU A 66 3.42 -1.27 -16.76
CA GLU A 66 2.52 -1.02 -17.87
C GLU A 66 2.55 -2.20 -18.83
N THR A 67 1.38 -2.77 -19.08
CA THR A 67 1.20 -3.65 -20.22
C THR A 67 0.00 -3.18 -21.04
N PRO A 68 -0.01 -3.43 -22.35
CA PRO A 68 -1.06 -2.91 -23.23
C PRO A 68 -2.47 -3.45 -22.93
N GLN A 69 -2.58 -4.45 -22.05
CA GLN A 69 -3.85 -5.11 -21.72
C GLN A 69 -4.20 -5.13 -20.21
N GLN A 70 -3.33 -4.71 -19.28
CA GLN A 70 -3.53 -5.09 -17.86
C GLN A 70 -3.99 -4.01 -16.89
N HIS A 71 -3.92 -2.72 -17.21
CA HIS A 71 -4.32 -1.68 -16.24
C HIS A 71 -5.44 -0.82 -16.77
N GLU A 72 -6.58 -0.89 -16.09
CA GLU A 72 -7.67 0.05 -16.29
C GLU A 72 -7.19 1.43 -15.83
N VAL A 73 -7.19 2.42 -16.73
CA VAL A 73 -6.83 3.82 -16.40
C VAL A 73 -7.56 4.31 -15.14
N ARG A 74 -8.83 3.91 -15.00
CA ARG A 74 -9.68 4.20 -13.83
C ARG A 74 -9.14 3.61 -12.52
N PHE A 75 -8.56 2.42 -12.55
CA PHE A 75 -7.96 1.79 -11.37
C PHE A 75 -6.73 2.58 -10.91
N LEU A 76 -5.84 2.94 -11.84
CA LEU A 76 -4.65 3.74 -11.54
C LEU A 76 -5.04 5.13 -11.00
N ASP A 77 -6.04 5.77 -11.61
CA ASP A 77 -6.56 7.04 -11.13
C ASP A 77 -7.18 6.94 -9.73
N ALA A 78 -7.90 5.85 -9.45
CA ALA A 78 -8.44 5.61 -8.11
C ALA A 78 -7.32 5.49 -7.05
N LEU A 79 -6.20 4.84 -7.36
CA LEU A 79 -5.04 4.79 -6.45
C LEU A 79 -4.46 6.18 -6.20
N ARG A 80 -4.24 6.98 -7.26
CA ARG A 80 -3.73 8.35 -7.16
C ARG A 80 -4.64 9.24 -6.32
N LEU A 81 -5.96 9.15 -6.52
CA LEU A 81 -6.96 9.89 -5.76
C LEU A 81 -7.00 9.50 -4.27
N GLN A 82 -6.46 8.34 -3.90
CA GLN A 82 -6.32 7.91 -2.51
C GLN A 82 -4.94 8.26 -1.91
N GLY A 83 -4.14 9.09 -2.61
CA GLY A 83 -2.82 9.51 -2.15
C GLY A 83 -1.75 8.43 -2.28
N ILE A 84 -1.99 7.39 -3.09
CA ILE A 84 -1.01 6.36 -3.40
C ILE A 84 -0.20 6.84 -4.61
N GLU A 85 1.11 7.01 -4.43
CA GLU A 85 2.03 7.36 -5.51
C GLU A 85 2.14 6.18 -6.48
N LEU A 86 2.12 6.43 -7.79
CA LEU A 86 2.34 5.41 -8.79
C LEU A 86 3.73 5.53 -9.39
N LYS A 87 4.43 4.40 -9.49
CA LYS A 87 5.65 4.26 -10.28
C LYS A 87 5.40 3.24 -11.37
N GLU A 88 5.38 3.73 -12.59
CA GLU A 88 5.07 2.96 -13.80
C GLU A 88 6.37 2.66 -14.58
N ARG A 89 6.48 1.43 -15.09
CA ARG A 89 7.60 1.00 -15.94
C ARG A 89 7.07 0.19 -17.11
N ASP A 90 7.59 0.48 -18.29
CA ASP A 90 7.29 -0.27 -19.50
C ASP A 90 7.84 -1.69 -19.45
N LEU A 91 7.12 -2.63 -20.06
CA LEU A 91 7.62 -3.98 -20.29
C LEU A 91 8.87 -3.94 -21.17
N GLN A 92 10.04 -4.23 -20.58
CA GLN A 92 11.29 -4.21 -21.33
C GLN A 92 11.50 -5.54 -22.06
N VAL A 93 11.49 -5.48 -23.40
CA VAL A 93 11.79 -6.61 -24.28
C VAL A 93 13.24 -6.51 -24.73
N PHE A 94 14.07 -7.43 -24.27
CA PHE A 94 15.47 -7.50 -24.67
C PHE A 94 15.61 -8.14 -26.05
N SER A 95 16.72 -7.84 -26.74
CA SER A 95 17.06 -8.43 -28.04
C SER A 95 17.18 -9.96 -28.01
N SER A 96 17.37 -10.54 -26.81
CA SER A 96 17.34 -11.98 -26.55
C SER A 96 15.92 -12.59 -26.51
N GLY A 97 14.86 -11.78 -26.64
CA GLY A 97 13.47 -12.19 -26.46
C GLY A 97 13.01 -12.28 -25.00
N VAL A 98 13.94 -12.12 -24.04
CA VAL A 98 13.60 -12.06 -22.60
C VAL A 98 12.80 -10.79 -22.34
N LYS A 99 11.67 -10.95 -21.67
CA LYS A 99 10.85 -9.85 -21.17
C LYS A 99 11.15 -9.70 -19.68
N LYS A 100 11.65 -8.55 -19.25
CA LYS A 100 11.73 -8.24 -17.81
C LYS A 100 10.89 -7.02 -17.52
N ALA A 101 10.06 -7.16 -16.51
CA ALA A 101 9.43 -6.04 -15.86
C ALA A 101 9.07 -6.52 -14.46
N ASP A 102 10.09 -6.63 -13.61
CA ASP A 102 9.91 -6.66 -12.18
C ASP A 102 10.26 -5.27 -11.62
N TRP A 103 9.74 -5.00 -10.42
CA TRP A 103 10.03 -3.79 -9.68
C TRP A 103 10.94 -4.04 -8.48
N ASP A 104 11.42 -5.27 -8.28
CA ASP A 104 12.13 -5.70 -7.07
C ASP A 104 13.26 -4.75 -6.71
N VAL A 105 14.16 -4.48 -7.66
CA VAL A 105 15.26 -3.54 -7.45
C VAL A 105 14.78 -2.12 -7.14
N GLY A 106 13.72 -1.64 -7.81
CA GLY A 106 13.18 -0.31 -7.58
C GLY A 106 12.55 -0.18 -6.19
N ILE A 107 11.74 -1.15 -5.81
CA ILE A 107 11.12 -1.27 -4.48
C ILE A 107 12.20 -1.31 -3.40
N THR A 108 13.21 -2.17 -3.55
CA THR A 108 14.34 -2.27 -2.62
C THR A 108 15.07 -0.93 -2.45
N VAL A 109 15.42 -0.27 -3.56
CA VAL A 109 16.15 1.01 -3.52
C VAL A 109 15.33 2.10 -2.83
N ASP A 110 14.03 2.21 -3.15
CA ASP A 110 13.17 3.23 -2.55
C ASP A 110 12.91 2.96 -1.07
N ALA A 111 12.67 1.71 -0.68
CA ALA A 111 12.49 1.34 0.73
C ALA A 111 13.75 1.67 1.56
N ILE A 112 14.96 1.36 1.03
CA ILE A 112 16.23 1.72 1.68
C ILE A 112 16.39 3.23 1.78
N ARG A 113 16.12 3.98 0.71
CA ARG A 113 16.23 5.45 0.73
C ARG A 113 15.31 6.11 1.74
N MET A 114 14.15 5.51 1.98
CA MET A 114 13.16 6.03 2.90
C MET A 114 13.35 5.56 4.34
N SER A 115 14.15 4.52 4.59
CA SER A 115 14.22 3.83 5.89
C SER A 115 14.49 4.79 7.06
N ASP A 116 15.36 5.78 6.90
CA ASP A 116 15.71 6.73 7.96
C ASP A 116 14.54 7.66 8.38
N LYS A 117 13.44 7.66 7.63
CA LYS A 117 12.21 8.43 7.90
C LYS A 117 11.04 7.56 8.34
N LEU A 118 11.23 6.24 8.41
CA LEU A 118 10.18 5.27 8.68
C LEU A 118 10.48 4.51 9.96
N ASP A 119 9.44 4.29 10.77
CA ASP A 119 9.50 3.40 11.91
C ASP A 119 9.03 1.99 11.51
N VAL A 120 8.15 1.92 10.50
CA VAL A 120 7.61 0.68 9.93
C VAL A 120 7.64 0.74 8.41
N VAL A 121 8.13 -0.32 7.79
CA VAL A 121 8.02 -0.58 6.36
C VAL A 121 7.03 -1.71 6.15
N VAL A 122 5.97 -1.46 5.38
CA VAL A 122 5.03 -2.49 4.95
C VAL A 122 5.30 -2.83 3.50
N LEU A 123 5.77 -4.06 3.26
CA LEU A 123 5.93 -4.62 1.93
C LEU A 123 4.66 -5.38 1.55
N VAL A 124 4.00 -4.97 0.47
CA VAL A 124 2.84 -5.68 -0.07
C VAL A 124 3.34 -6.56 -1.23
N SER A 125 3.99 -7.66 -0.88
CA SER A 125 4.51 -8.69 -1.78
C SER A 125 4.77 -9.99 -1.01
N GLY A 126 4.58 -11.14 -1.65
CA GLY A 126 4.93 -12.45 -1.10
C GLY A 126 6.33 -12.95 -1.51
N ASP A 127 7.09 -12.16 -2.28
CA ASP A 127 8.32 -12.61 -2.92
C ASP A 127 9.49 -12.78 -1.93
N GLY A 128 10.14 -13.95 -1.98
CA GLY A 128 11.30 -14.27 -1.16
C GLY A 128 12.55 -13.46 -1.50
N ASP A 129 12.61 -12.86 -2.69
CA ASP A 129 13.76 -12.04 -3.11
C ASP A 129 13.90 -10.76 -2.28
N TYR A 130 12.88 -10.38 -1.50
CA TYR A 130 12.94 -9.27 -0.55
C TYR A 130 13.60 -9.62 0.79
N ILE A 131 13.94 -10.87 1.09
CA ILE A 131 14.55 -11.24 2.39
C ILE A 131 15.80 -10.38 2.71
N PRO A 132 16.76 -10.15 1.79
CA PRO A 132 17.90 -9.27 2.07
C PRO A 132 17.50 -7.83 2.38
N LEU A 133 16.42 -7.33 1.77
CA LEU A 133 15.86 -6.01 2.10
C LEU A 133 15.28 -6.00 3.51
N VAL A 134 14.53 -7.04 3.89
CA VAL A 134 13.96 -7.19 5.24
C VAL A 134 15.07 -7.13 6.30
N GLU A 135 16.11 -7.95 6.14
CA GLU A 135 17.25 -8.02 7.06
C GLU A 135 17.97 -6.66 7.17
N TYR A 136 18.17 -5.98 6.04
CA TYR A 136 18.80 -4.65 6.02
C TYR A 136 17.97 -3.61 6.78
N LEU A 137 16.66 -3.54 6.53
CA LEU A 137 15.76 -2.57 7.15
C LEU A 137 15.64 -2.80 8.67
N GLN A 138 15.54 -4.05 9.09
CA GLN A 138 15.56 -4.42 10.51
C GLN A 138 16.87 -4.04 11.18
N GLY A 139 18.01 -4.27 10.51
CA GLY A 139 19.32 -3.81 10.98
C GLY A 139 19.43 -2.29 11.11
N LYS A 140 18.62 -1.52 10.38
CA LYS A 140 18.49 -0.06 10.49
C LYS A 140 17.49 0.39 11.56
N GLY A 141 16.81 -0.53 12.22
CA GLY A 141 15.85 -0.27 13.29
C GLY A 141 14.40 -0.09 12.82
N CYS A 142 14.10 -0.30 11.53
CA CYS A 142 12.72 -0.33 11.05
C CYS A 142 12.08 -1.67 11.40
N LYS A 143 10.80 -1.67 11.81
CA LYS A 143 10.01 -2.90 11.75
C LYS A 143 9.60 -3.16 10.31
N VAL A 144 9.64 -4.41 9.88
CA VAL A 144 9.20 -4.81 8.55
C VAL A 144 7.98 -5.72 8.66
N GLU A 145 6.88 -5.25 8.12
CA GLU A 145 5.62 -6.00 8.02
C GLU A 145 5.41 -6.41 6.56
N VAL A 146 4.87 -7.60 6.33
CA VAL A 146 4.45 -8.05 5.00
C VAL A 146 2.95 -8.25 4.98
N MET A 147 2.29 -7.73 3.94
CA MET A 147 0.89 -8.03 3.62
C MET A 147 0.84 -8.77 2.28
N ALA A 148 0.48 -10.04 2.30
CA ALA A 148 0.43 -10.87 1.10
C ALA A 148 -0.53 -12.06 1.29
N PHE A 149 -0.73 -12.87 0.26
CA PHE A 149 -1.43 -14.15 0.38
C PHE A 149 -0.44 -15.24 0.78
N ARG A 150 -0.63 -15.85 1.95
CA ARG A 150 0.31 -16.85 2.51
C ARG A 150 0.60 -18.00 1.57
N ASN A 151 -0.43 -18.49 0.86
CA ASN A 151 -0.30 -19.65 -0.04
C ASN A 151 0.58 -19.40 -1.27
N THR A 152 0.88 -18.14 -1.60
CA THR A 152 1.79 -17.77 -2.70
C THR A 152 3.03 -17.02 -2.20
N SER A 153 3.25 -17.01 -0.87
CA SER A 153 4.38 -16.30 -0.27
C SER A 153 5.52 -17.26 0.06
N SER A 154 6.76 -16.76 -0.02
CA SER A 154 7.93 -17.51 0.46
C SER A 154 7.81 -17.78 1.96
N SER A 155 7.91 -19.05 2.37
CA SER A 155 7.88 -19.42 3.80
C SER A 155 9.01 -18.76 4.58
N ARG A 156 10.18 -18.62 3.95
CA ARG A 156 11.35 -17.97 4.53
C ARG A 156 11.13 -16.47 4.76
N LEU A 157 10.43 -15.80 3.83
CA LEU A 157 10.03 -14.40 4.01
C LEU A 157 9.09 -14.25 5.21
N VAL A 158 8.10 -15.12 5.31
CA VAL A 158 7.13 -15.13 6.42
C VAL A 158 7.82 -15.29 7.78
N GLU A 159 8.89 -16.10 7.84
CA GLU A 159 9.66 -16.35 9.06
C GLU A 159 10.58 -15.17 9.45
N CYS A 160 11.03 -14.36 8.50
CA CYS A 160 12.03 -13.30 8.77
C CYS A 160 11.42 -11.93 9.10
N VAL A 161 10.16 -11.69 8.73
CA VAL A 161 9.48 -10.40 8.97
C VAL A 161 8.98 -10.26 10.39
N ASP A 162 8.85 -9.03 10.89
CA ASP A 162 8.33 -8.75 12.23
C ASP A 162 6.84 -9.08 12.36
N GLN A 163 6.10 -8.94 11.25
CA GLN A 163 4.69 -9.29 11.16
C GLN A 163 4.35 -9.72 9.73
N PHE A 164 3.67 -10.85 9.58
CA PHE A 164 3.04 -11.24 8.33
C PHE A 164 1.52 -11.18 8.50
N ILE A 165 0.84 -10.45 7.62
CA ILE A 165 -0.61 -10.33 7.58
C ILE A 165 -1.08 -11.06 6.33
N ASP A 166 -1.83 -12.15 6.52
CA ASP A 166 -2.42 -12.88 5.41
C ASP A 166 -3.66 -12.14 4.91
N LEU A 167 -3.63 -11.68 3.68
CA LEU A 167 -4.77 -11.00 3.05
C LEU A 167 -5.97 -11.93 2.87
N ALA A 168 -5.76 -13.26 2.89
CA ALA A 168 -6.84 -14.24 2.83
C ALA A 168 -7.71 -14.24 4.10
N ASP A 169 -7.14 -13.88 5.26
CA ASP A 169 -7.85 -13.90 6.55
C ASP A 169 -9.06 -12.94 6.57
N ASP A 170 -8.97 -11.85 5.82
CA ASP A 170 -10.08 -10.92 5.57
C ASP A 170 -10.23 -10.65 4.06
N SER A 171 -10.42 -11.73 3.31
CA SER A 171 -10.65 -11.68 1.87
C SER A 171 -11.85 -10.79 1.46
N ALA A 172 -12.83 -10.57 2.34
CA ALA A 172 -13.96 -9.70 2.06
C ALA A 172 -13.55 -8.22 1.98
N SER A 173 -12.58 -7.80 2.79
CA SER A 173 -12.04 -6.44 2.75
C SER A 173 -10.99 -6.25 1.67
N TYR A 174 -10.14 -7.27 1.43
CA TYR A 174 -8.95 -7.14 0.60
C TYR A 174 -9.11 -7.63 -0.85
N LEU A 175 -10.20 -8.31 -1.20
CA LEU A 175 -10.49 -8.72 -2.57
C LEU A 175 -11.74 -8.03 -3.11
N ILE A 176 -11.69 -7.65 -4.39
CA ILE A 176 -12.83 -7.24 -5.18
C ILE A 176 -13.34 -8.48 -5.92
N LYS A 177 -14.47 -9.03 -5.47
CA LYS A 177 -15.14 -10.11 -6.18
C LYS A 177 -15.83 -9.53 -7.42
N ASN A 178 -15.59 -10.12 -8.58
CA ASN A 178 -16.36 -9.77 -9.77
C ASN A 178 -17.84 -10.11 -9.49
N GLY A 179 -18.70 -9.10 -9.51
CA GLY A 179 -20.13 -9.27 -9.30
C GLY A 179 -20.73 -10.14 -10.40
N GLY A 180 -20.89 -11.43 -10.13
CA GLY A 180 -21.80 -12.29 -10.87
C GLY A 180 -23.21 -12.11 -10.30
N THR A 181 -24.08 -11.40 -11.01
CA THR A 181 -25.52 -11.55 -10.83
C THR A 181 -25.88 -13.02 -11.03
N GLY A 182 -26.52 -13.63 -10.04
CA GLY A 182 -26.71 -15.08 -10.00
C GLY A 182 -27.56 -15.64 -11.14
N SER A 183 -27.27 -16.89 -11.50
CA SER A 183 -28.30 -17.87 -11.84
C SER A 183 -27.79 -19.29 -11.54
N ALA A 184 -28.71 -20.13 -11.09
CA ALA A 184 -28.51 -21.47 -10.58
C ALA A 184 -28.13 -22.50 -11.67
N GLY A 185 -27.45 -23.58 -11.25
CA GLY A 185 -27.64 -24.89 -11.84
C GLY A 185 -26.38 -25.69 -12.18
N GLY A 186 -26.31 -26.90 -11.62
CA GLY A 186 -25.75 -28.09 -12.29
C GLY A 186 -24.27 -28.37 -12.07
N GLY A 187 -23.96 -29.43 -11.32
CA GLY A 187 -22.59 -29.95 -11.17
C GLY A 187 -22.11 -30.79 -12.36
N HIS A 188 -20.79 -30.97 -12.45
CA HIS A 188 -20.11 -32.25 -12.69
C HIS A 188 -18.59 -32.10 -12.54
N SER A 189 -17.96 -33.21 -12.15
CA SER A 189 -16.55 -33.47 -11.85
C SER A 189 -15.71 -33.74 -13.10
N HIS A 190 -14.44 -33.28 -13.15
CA HIS A 190 -13.23 -34.09 -13.40
C HIS A 190 -11.96 -33.20 -13.50
N ALA A 191 -10.81 -33.82 -13.22
CA ALA A 191 -9.48 -33.24 -13.13
C ALA A 191 -8.70 -33.17 -14.46
N GLN A 192 -7.60 -32.39 -14.45
CA GLN A 192 -6.40 -32.40 -15.32
C GLN A 192 -6.48 -31.84 -16.75
N HIS A 193 -5.94 -30.63 -16.97
CA HIS A 193 -4.82 -30.33 -17.88
C HIS A 193 -4.56 -28.81 -17.87
N ALA A 194 -3.30 -28.39 -17.80
CA ALA A 194 -2.91 -27.01 -18.09
C ALA A 194 -2.91 -26.80 -19.61
N PRO A 195 -3.28 -25.60 -20.11
CA PRO A 195 -2.74 -25.13 -21.37
C PRO A 195 -1.91 -23.86 -21.18
N ALA A 196 -0.78 -23.85 -21.88
CA ALA A 196 -0.10 -22.64 -22.30
C ALA A 196 -0.86 -21.96 -23.45
N SER A 197 -0.43 -20.74 -23.76
CA SER A 197 -0.76 -19.85 -24.89
C SER A 197 -2.08 -19.07 -24.84
N ASP A 198 -1.91 -17.74 -24.93
CA ASP A 198 -2.77 -16.73 -25.52
C ASP A 198 -4.29 -16.86 -25.31
N ASP A 199 -4.82 -16.19 -24.29
CA ASP A 199 -6.22 -15.76 -24.29
C ASP A 199 -6.36 -14.35 -23.67
N VAL A 200 -6.50 -13.40 -24.58
CA VAL A 200 -6.94 -12.02 -24.37
C VAL A 200 -8.46 -12.03 -24.32
N ILE A 201 -9.07 -11.65 -23.19
CA ILE A 201 -10.51 -11.39 -23.13
C ILE A 201 -10.75 -10.09 -22.35
N ALA A 202 -11.36 -9.13 -23.06
CA ALA A 202 -11.85 -7.84 -22.57
C ALA A 202 -13.09 -8.03 -21.67
N LEU A 203 -13.27 -7.16 -20.67
CA LEU A 203 -14.53 -7.05 -19.92
C LEU A 203 -14.94 -5.58 -19.79
N GLU A 204 -16.21 -5.34 -20.14
CA GLU A 204 -16.96 -4.08 -20.20
C GLU A 204 -17.32 -3.51 -18.81
N PRO A 205 -17.71 -2.22 -18.71
CA PRO A 205 -17.79 -1.50 -17.44
C PRO A 205 -19.21 -1.58 -16.83
N GLU A 206 -19.29 -1.82 -15.52
CA GLU A 206 -20.50 -1.50 -14.75
C GLU A 206 -20.09 -0.83 -13.42
N ASN A 207 -20.87 0.18 -13.05
CA ASN A 207 -20.59 1.25 -12.10
C ASN A 207 -20.44 0.79 -10.64
N ASP A 208 -19.54 1.45 -9.90
CA ASP A 208 -19.89 2.12 -8.64
C ASP A 208 -18.71 2.95 -8.10
N ALA A 209 -18.77 4.26 -8.30
CA ALA A 209 -17.85 5.23 -7.71
C ALA A 209 -18.54 5.95 -6.54
N ALA A 210 -18.32 5.45 -5.33
CA ALA A 210 -18.52 6.20 -4.10
C ALA A 210 -17.21 6.18 -3.30
N VAL A 211 -16.33 7.12 -3.62
CA VAL A 211 -15.00 7.23 -2.98
C VAL A 211 -15.04 8.37 -1.97
N ALA A 212 -14.94 8.03 -0.69
CA ALA A 212 -14.67 9.00 0.37
C ALA A 212 -13.18 9.39 0.33
N TYR A 213 -12.94 10.69 0.16
CA TYR A 213 -11.63 11.32 0.23
C TYR A 213 -11.09 11.25 1.67
N ILE A 214 -9.84 10.80 1.87
CA ILE A 214 -9.18 10.81 3.17
C ILE A 214 -8.38 12.12 3.26
N GLU A 215 -8.90 13.10 4.00
CA GLU A 215 -8.17 14.33 4.32
C GLU A 215 -6.96 14.00 5.21
N PRO A 216 -5.75 14.50 4.90
CA PRO A 216 -4.62 14.46 5.83
C PRO A 216 -4.95 15.32 7.06
N ARG A 217 -4.94 14.74 8.26
CA ARG A 217 -5.08 15.53 9.49
C ARG A 217 -3.79 16.30 9.75
N GLU A 218 -3.90 17.62 9.81
CA GLU A 218 -2.80 18.50 10.22
C GLU A 218 -2.27 18.09 11.60
N SER A 219 -0.95 17.88 11.68
CA SER A 219 -0.26 17.53 12.91
C SER A 219 -0.20 18.75 13.84
N GLY A 220 -1.06 18.74 14.87
CA GLY A 220 -1.07 19.77 15.90
C GLY A 220 0.16 19.71 16.81
N ARG A 221 1.00 20.76 16.77
CA ARG A 221 1.81 21.23 17.91
C ARG A 221 2.41 22.64 17.67
N ASN A 222 1.80 23.69 18.22
CA ASN A 222 2.37 24.47 19.34
C ASN A 222 1.53 25.69 19.79
N VAL A 223 1.04 25.56 21.02
CA VAL A 223 0.84 26.50 22.13
C VAL A 223 1.31 27.96 21.95
N GLN A 224 0.34 28.88 22.13
CA GLN A 224 0.39 30.15 22.87
C GLN A 224 1.75 30.72 23.33
N GLN A 225 2.09 31.93 22.84
CA GLN A 225 2.48 33.08 23.68
C GLN A 225 2.54 34.38 22.87
N LYS A 226 1.57 35.29 23.10
CA LYS A 226 1.79 36.76 23.14
C LYS A 226 0.56 37.49 23.72
N LYS A 227 0.55 37.60 25.06
CA LYS A 227 0.10 38.80 25.79
C LYS A 227 1.15 39.89 25.50
N THR A 228 0.91 41.18 25.29
CA THR A 228 -0.16 42.15 25.61
C THR A 228 0.07 43.40 24.75
N MET A 229 -0.98 44.12 24.33
CA MET A 229 -1.27 45.53 24.68
C MET A 229 -2.29 46.18 23.71
N ASN A 230 -3.44 46.53 24.29
CA ASN A 230 -4.31 47.69 24.08
C ASN A 230 -4.35 48.45 22.75
N GLY A 231 -5.58 48.78 22.34
CA GLY A 231 -5.88 50.15 21.89
C GLY A 231 -6.88 50.28 20.75
N ASN A 232 -8.15 50.41 21.11
CA ASN A 232 -9.30 50.75 20.28
C ASN A 232 -9.15 52.16 19.62
N GLY A 233 -9.72 52.38 18.42
CA GLY A 233 -9.96 53.75 17.91
C GLY A 233 -9.88 53.91 16.40
N GLY A 234 -11.04 54.05 15.74
CA GLY A 234 -11.16 54.24 14.29
C GLY A 234 -11.05 55.68 13.80
N GLY A 235 -11.21 55.82 12.48
CA GLY A 235 -11.80 57.01 11.83
C GLY A 235 -10.84 57.99 11.14
N GLY A 236 -10.85 57.94 9.79
CA GLY A 236 -10.98 59.14 8.94
C GLY A 236 -9.72 59.98 8.60
N GLY A 237 -9.61 60.36 7.32
CA GLY A 237 -9.08 61.68 6.95
C GLY A 237 -7.80 61.75 6.11
N GLN A 238 -8.00 61.82 4.79
CA GLN A 238 -7.41 62.77 3.83
C GLN A 238 -5.91 63.20 3.88
N ARG A 239 -5.30 63.03 2.69
CA ARG A 239 -4.49 64.01 1.91
C ARG A 239 -3.08 64.44 2.38
N ARG A 240 -2.11 64.00 1.56
CA ARG A 240 -1.16 64.81 0.75
C ARG A 240 -0.18 65.74 1.49
N MET A 241 1.13 65.43 1.43
CA MET A 241 2.14 66.31 0.82
C MET A 241 3.53 65.64 0.66
N LYS A 242 4.23 66.09 -0.39
CA LYS A 242 5.55 65.70 -0.88
C LYS A 242 6.70 66.34 -0.07
N ARG A 243 7.89 65.70 -0.10
CA ARG A 243 9.26 66.23 -0.32
C ARG A 243 10.25 65.08 0.01
N THR A 244 10.91 64.43 -0.96
CA THR A 244 12.15 64.83 -1.68
C THR A 244 13.31 65.19 -0.75
N ILE A 245 14.30 64.28 -0.67
CA ILE A 245 15.74 64.61 -0.63
C ILE A 245 16.46 63.55 -1.48
N MET A 246 17.09 64.06 -2.56
CA MET A 246 18.03 63.48 -3.55
C MET A 246 17.67 62.18 -4.28
#